data_AF-A0A011Q7S7-F1
#
_entry.id   AF-A0A011Q7S7-F1
#
_cell.length_a   1.000
_cell.length_b   1.000
_cell.length_c   1.000
_cell.angle_alpha   90.00
_cell.angle_beta   90.00
_cell.angle_gamma   90.00
#
_symmetry.space_group_name_H-M   'P 1'
#
loop_
_entity.id
_entity.type
_entity.pdbx_description
1 polymer ?
#
loop_
_entity_poly.entity_id
_entity_poly.type
_entity_poly.pdbx_seq_one_letter_code
_entity_poly.pdbx_strand_id
1 'polypeptide(L)'
;MTVHPLHRTMNRILPIVLLLAFAAPAAGSGPWRASEANTRGWQLMTPEERIEHQARIRGFRTYAECRSYQVDHHRLMEERARQRGLDLPRGRRDICEHLQRPADPHQHAD
;
A
#
# COMPACT_ATOMS: atom_id res chain seq x y z
N MET A 1 -4.35 79.80 5.44
CA MET A 1 -5.53 79.13 4.84
C MET A 1 -5.21 77.64 4.82
N THR A 2 -5.40 76.95 5.95
CA THR A 2 -6.61 76.19 6.36
C THR A 2 -6.69 74.79 5.72
N VAL A 3 -6.75 73.79 6.61
CA VAL A 3 -7.35 72.44 6.57
C VAL A 3 -6.68 71.29 5.79
N HIS A 4 -6.08 70.35 6.55
CA HIS A 4 -6.12 68.89 6.29
C HIS A 4 -7.52 68.32 6.64
N PRO A 5 -7.74 67.00 6.55
CA PRO A 5 -7.90 66.10 5.40
C PRO A 5 -9.33 65.51 5.40
N LEU A 6 -9.73 64.69 4.42
CA LEU A 6 -10.71 63.59 4.52
C LEU A 6 -11.18 63.22 3.11
N HIS A 7 -11.60 61.96 2.94
CA HIS A 7 -12.05 61.30 1.71
C HIS A 7 -10.89 60.74 0.86
N ARG A 8 -10.71 59.42 0.68
CA ARG A 8 -11.57 58.27 0.98
C ARG A 8 -10.69 57.04 0.86
N THR A 9 -10.59 56.28 1.95
CA THR A 9 -10.24 54.88 1.92
C THR A 9 -11.20 54.16 0.99
N MET A 10 -10.78 53.93 -0.26
CA MET A 10 -11.59 53.24 -1.26
C MET A 10 -10.86 51.97 -1.68
N ASN A 11 -11.05 50.96 -0.83
CA ASN A 11 -11.33 49.58 -1.23
C ASN A 11 -10.46 49.03 -2.38
N ARG A 12 -9.20 48.72 -2.07
CA ARG A 12 -8.37 47.80 -2.88
C ARG A 12 -8.37 46.41 -2.24
N ILE A 13 -9.55 45.84 -2.03
CA ILE A 13 -9.72 44.44 -1.65
C ILE A 13 -10.74 43.81 -2.60
N LEU A 14 -10.25 43.14 -3.65
CA LEU A 14 -10.81 41.90 -4.25
C LEU A 14 -10.06 41.54 -5.55
N PRO A 15 -9.78 40.27 -5.88
CA PRO A 15 -9.61 39.10 -5.02
C PRO A 15 -8.29 38.35 -5.28
N ILE A 16 -7.69 37.85 -4.19
CA ILE A 16 -6.86 36.64 -4.21
C ILE A 16 -7.80 35.50 -4.63
N VAL A 17 -7.84 35.18 -5.93
CA VAL A 17 -8.50 33.95 -6.40
C VAL A 17 -7.55 32.80 -6.08
N LEU A 18 -7.79 32.27 -4.89
CA LEU A 18 -7.30 31.02 -4.34
C LEU A 18 -7.44 29.90 -5.39
N LEU A 19 -6.35 29.61 -6.10
CA LEU A 19 -6.14 28.35 -6.81
C LEU A 19 -6.03 27.24 -5.76
N LEU A 20 -7.18 26.78 -5.25
CA LEU A 20 -7.29 25.46 -4.63
C LEU A 20 -7.04 24.44 -5.74
N ALA A 21 -5.77 24.07 -5.89
CA ALA A 21 -5.39 22.86 -6.60
C ALA A 21 -6.11 21.69 -5.91
N PHE A 22 -7.11 21.14 -6.59
CA PHE A 22 -7.68 19.85 -6.24
C PHE A 22 -6.56 18.82 -6.39
N ALA A 23 -5.87 18.53 -5.29
CA ALA A 23 -5.09 17.31 -5.16
C ALA A 23 -6.10 16.16 -5.18
N ALA A 24 -6.38 15.62 -6.36
CA ALA A 24 -7.10 14.37 -6.48
C ALA A 24 -6.30 13.33 -5.66
N PRO A 25 -6.93 12.59 -4.71
CA PRO A 25 -6.25 11.46 -4.12
C PRO A 25 -5.91 10.53 -5.28
N ALA A 26 -4.62 10.27 -5.48
CA ALA A 26 -4.20 9.21 -6.37
C ALA A 26 -4.84 7.92 -5.82
N ALA A 27 -5.95 7.49 -6.43
CA ALA A 27 -6.55 6.19 -6.21
C ALA A 27 -5.68 5.13 -6.92
N GLY A 28 -4.40 5.13 -6.58
CA GLY A 28 -3.48 4.05 -6.88
C GLY A 28 -3.33 3.26 -5.60
N SER A 29 -3.52 1.95 -5.67
CA SER A 29 -3.07 1.05 -4.61
C SER A 29 -1.61 1.38 -4.30
N GLY A 30 -1.36 2.00 -3.15
CA GLY A 30 -0.01 2.27 -2.68
C GLY A 30 0.82 0.97 -2.64
N PRO A 31 2.15 1.07 -2.50
CA PRO A 31 3.01 -0.12 -2.46
C PRO A 31 2.44 -1.16 -1.49
N TRP A 32 2.33 -2.41 -1.95
CA TRP A 32 1.76 -3.50 -1.16
C TRP A 32 2.33 -3.51 0.26
N ARG A 33 1.45 -3.62 1.27
CA ARG A 33 1.81 -3.59 2.69
C ARG A 33 1.32 -4.86 3.37
N ALA A 34 2.20 -5.54 4.08
CA ALA A 34 1.85 -6.72 4.87
C ALA A 34 0.98 -6.31 6.07
N SER A 35 -0.07 -7.07 6.35
CA SER A 35 -1.04 -6.83 7.42
C SER A 35 -1.74 -8.12 7.80
N GLU A 36 -2.45 -8.11 8.93
CA GLU A 36 -3.29 -9.25 9.33
C GLU A 36 -4.31 -9.67 8.26
N ALA A 37 -4.82 -8.71 7.49
CA ALA A 37 -5.81 -8.96 6.46
C ALA A 37 -5.25 -9.69 5.22
N ASN A 38 -3.93 -9.66 4.99
CA ASN A 38 -3.32 -10.21 3.77
C ASN A 38 -2.12 -11.14 4.01
N THR A 39 -1.63 -11.26 5.24
CA THR A 39 -0.54 -12.15 5.62
C THR A 39 -1.07 -13.25 6.52
N ARG A 40 -1.06 -14.48 6.01
CA ARG A 40 -1.41 -15.66 6.81
C ARG A 40 -0.41 -15.83 7.95
N GLY A 41 -0.91 -15.98 9.18
CA GLY A 41 -0.08 -16.17 10.38
C GLY A 41 0.51 -14.88 10.93
N TRP A 42 0.01 -13.71 10.54
CA TRP A 42 0.46 -12.40 11.02
C TRP A 42 0.64 -12.30 12.54
N GLN A 43 -0.32 -12.85 13.31
CA GLN A 43 -0.34 -12.89 14.76
C GLN A 43 0.73 -13.83 15.37
N LEU A 44 1.33 -14.70 14.57
CA LEU A 44 2.40 -15.63 14.94
C LEU A 44 3.80 -15.11 14.58
N MET A 45 3.88 -13.91 14.00
CA MET A 45 5.13 -13.25 13.62
C MET A 45 5.50 -12.16 14.62
N THR A 46 6.79 -11.99 14.87
CA THR A 46 7.31 -10.83 15.60
C THR A 46 7.21 -9.54 14.77
N PRO A 47 7.31 -8.35 15.39
CA PRO A 47 7.41 -7.09 14.65
C PRO A 47 8.52 -7.08 13.60
N GLU A 48 9.68 -7.64 13.92
CA GLU A 48 10.86 -7.70 13.05
C GLU A 48 10.59 -8.61 11.85
N GLU A 49 10.00 -9.79 12.09
CA GLU A 49 9.62 -10.72 11.03
C GLU A 49 8.58 -10.13 10.07
N ARG A 50 7.67 -9.29 10.57
CA ARG A 50 6.70 -8.56 9.73
C ARG A 50 7.39 -7.58 8.78
N ILE A 51 8.43 -6.88 9.27
CA ILE A 51 9.22 -5.96 8.47
C ILE A 51 10.00 -6.73 7.40
N GLU A 52 10.66 -7.82 7.80
CA GLU A 52 11.42 -8.66 6.88
C GLU A 52 10.51 -9.30 5.82
N HIS A 53 9.36 -9.84 6.22
CA HIS A 53 8.37 -10.40 5.30
C HIS A 53 7.97 -9.39 4.24
N GLN A 54 7.67 -8.15 4.65
CA GLN A 54 7.32 -7.09 3.73
C GLN A 54 8.48 -6.73 2.79
N ALA A 55 9.72 -6.68 3.30
CA ALA A 55 10.90 -6.40 2.50
C ALA A 55 11.19 -7.50 1.47
N ARG A 56 11.09 -8.77 1.88
CA ARG A 56 11.28 -9.95 1.03
C ARG A 56 10.28 -9.96 -0.12
N ILE A 57 8.98 -9.81 0.19
CA ILE A 57 7.92 -9.83 -0.84
C ILE A 57 8.11 -8.72 -1.87
N ARG A 58 8.45 -7.50 -1.44
CA ARG A 58 8.73 -6.39 -2.36
C ARG A 58 10.03 -6.57 -3.16
N GLY A 59 10.94 -7.41 -2.68
CA GLY A 59 12.25 -7.64 -3.28
C GLY A 59 12.26 -8.75 -4.34
N PHE A 60 11.25 -9.62 -4.39
CA PHE A 60 11.20 -10.68 -5.39
C PHE A 60 10.96 -10.13 -6.79
N ARG A 61 11.69 -10.68 -7.77
CA ARG A 61 11.56 -10.30 -9.18
C ARG A 61 10.72 -11.29 -9.97
N THR A 62 10.62 -12.53 -9.47
CA THR A 62 9.93 -13.60 -10.15
C THR A 62 8.85 -14.20 -9.27
N TYR A 63 7.77 -14.64 -9.91
CA TYR A 63 6.69 -15.35 -9.24
C TYR A 63 7.18 -16.64 -8.56
N ALA A 64 8.11 -17.37 -9.19
CA ALA A 64 8.64 -18.63 -8.66
C ALA A 64 9.39 -18.44 -7.34
N GLU A 65 10.28 -17.45 -7.25
CA GLU A 65 11.01 -17.13 -6.02
C GLU A 65 10.05 -16.71 -4.90
N CYS A 66 9.09 -15.83 -5.21
CA CYS A 66 8.08 -15.40 -4.26
C CYS A 66 7.23 -16.56 -3.76
N ARG A 67 6.79 -17.46 -4.66
CA ARG A 67 6.00 -18.64 -4.30
C ARG A 67 6.76 -19.61 -3.41
N SER A 68 8.03 -19.86 -3.71
CA SER A 68 8.87 -20.70 -2.85
C SER A 68 8.91 -20.12 -1.43
N TYR A 69 9.20 -18.83 -1.32
CA TYR A 69 9.19 -18.13 -0.04
C TYR A 69 7.84 -18.17 0.66
N GLN A 70 6.74 -17.94 -0.06
CA GLN A 70 5.38 -17.98 0.51
C GLN A 70 5.05 -19.36 1.08
N VAL A 71 5.43 -20.44 0.40
CA VAL A 71 5.21 -21.82 0.88
C VAL A 71 6.01 -22.10 2.14
N ASP A 72 7.29 -21.71 2.18
CA ASP A 72 8.13 -21.93 3.35
C ASP A 72 7.67 -21.09 4.54
N HIS A 73 7.31 -19.82 4.29
CA HIS A 73 6.71 -18.95 5.28
C HIS A 73 5.40 -19.54 5.83
N HIS A 74 4.55 -20.07 4.96
CA HIS A 74 3.31 -20.74 5.34
C HIS A 74 3.58 -21.94 6.26
N ARG A 75 4.54 -22.80 5.93
CA ARG A 75 4.90 -23.97 6.76
C ARG A 75 5.37 -23.54 8.15
N LEU A 76 6.22 -22.51 8.22
CA LEU A 76 6.68 -21.95 9.48
C LEU A 76 5.50 -21.46 10.34
N MET A 77 4.53 -20.79 9.72
CA MET A 77 3.33 -20.33 10.45
C MET A 77 2.46 -21.49 10.92
N GLU A 78 2.35 -22.57 10.14
CA GLU A 78 1.61 -23.77 10.55
C GLU A 78 2.27 -24.47 11.73
N GLU A 79 3.60 -24.58 11.71
CA GLU A 79 4.33 -25.15 12.83
C GLU A 79 4.12 -24.35 14.11
N ARG A 80 4.23 -23.02 14.05
CA ARG A 80 3.98 -22.12 15.18
C ARG A 80 2.54 -22.20 15.67
N ALA A 81 1.57 -22.28 14.76
CA ALA A 81 0.16 -22.44 15.11
C ALA A 81 -0.07 -23.75 15.88
N ARG A 82 0.47 -24.86 15.36
CA ARG A 82 0.42 -26.18 16.00
C ARG A 82 1.04 -26.18 17.39
N GLN A 83 2.22 -25.57 17.56
CA GLN A 83 2.89 -25.47 18.86
C GLN A 83 2.06 -24.71 19.90
N ARG A 84 1.18 -23.80 19.46
CA ARG A 84 0.30 -23.00 20.33
C ARG A 84 -1.13 -23.55 20.43
N GLY A 85 -1.43 -24.69 19.79
CA GLY A 85 -2.79 -25.24 19.73
C GLY A 85 -3.78 -24.34 19.00
N LEU A 86 -3.31 -23.54 18.03
CA LEU A 86 -4.13 -22.64 17.24
C LEU A 86 -4.36 -23.22 15.85
N ASP A 87 -5.58 -23.04 15.35
CA ASP A 87 -5.89 -23.29 13.94
C ASP A 87 -5.48 -22.09 13.08
N LEU A 88 -4.77 -22.36 11.99
CA LEU A 88 -4.32 -21.33 11.05
C LEU A 88 -5.25 -21.29 9.82
N PRO A 89 -6.09 -20.24 9.65
CA PRO A 89 -7.05 -20.17 8.54
C PRO A 89 -6.37 -20.29 7.19
N ARG A 90 -7.07 -20.87 6.20
CA ARG A 90 -6.57 -20.88 4.82
C ARG A 90 -6.46 -19.44 4.30
N GLY A 91 -5.32 -19.11 3.68
CA GLY A 91 -5.13 -17.84 3.01
C GLY A 91 -6.11 -17.71 1.84
N ARG A 92 -6.68 -16.52 1.64
CA ARG A 92 -7.65 -16.26 0.55
C ARG A 92 -7.05 -15.58 -0.67
N ARG A 93 -5.85 -15.02 -0.55
CA ARG A 93 -5.17 -14.25 -1.60
C ARG A 93 -3.75 -14.72 -1.76
N ASP A 94 -3.26 -14.73 -3.00
CA ASP A 94 -1.86 -14.95 -3.28
C ASP A 94 -1.09 -13.62 -3.25
N ILE A 95 -0.17 -13.48 -2.30
CA ILE A 95 0.65 -12.27 -2.17
C ILE A 95 1.65 -12.13 -3.33
N CYS A 96 1.93 -13.21 -4.07
CA CYS A 96 2.85 -13.23 -5.20
C CYS A 96 2.19 -12.95 -6.55
N GLU A 97 0.85 -12.88 -6.61
CA GLU A 97 0.07 -12.71 -7.84
C GLU A 97 0.51 -11.50 -8.66
N HIS A 98 0.92 -10.42 -7.99
CA HIS A 98 1.42 -9.19 -8.64
C HIS A 98 2.68 -9.38 -9.50
N LEU A 99 3.41 -10.50 -9.35
CA LEU A 99 4.59 -10.85 -10.15
C LEU A 99 4.23 -11.69 -11.39
N GLN A 100 2.99 -12.15 -11.49
CA GLN A 100 2.47 -12.72 -12.73
C GLN A 100 2.25 -11.55 -13.68
N ARG A 101 3.20 -11.34 -14.61
CA ARG A 101 3.07 -10.34 -15.67
C ARG A 101 1.67 -10.46 -16.28
N PRO A 102 0.89 -9.38 -16.42
CA PRO A 102 -0.38 -9.48 -17.13
C PRO A 102 -0.08 -10.07 -18.51
N ALA A 103 -0.85 -11.08 -18.91
CA ALA A 103 -0.83 -11.53 -20.30
C ALA A 103 -0.94 -10.28 -21.18
N ASP A 104 0.00 -10.12 -22.11
CA ASP A 104 -0.11 -9.09 -23.13
C ASP A 104 -1.46 -9.32 -23.84
N PRO A 105 -2.40 -8.36 -23.82
CA PRO A 105 -3.69 -8.51 -24.50
C PRO A 105 -3.55 -8.81 -26.00
N HIS A 106 -2.37 -8.62 -26.59
CA HIS A 106 -2.08 -8.87 -28.00
C HIS A 106 -1.54 -10.28 -28.31
N GLN A 107 -1.35 -11.17 -27.34
CA GLN A 107 -0.76 -12.51 -27.59
C GLN A 107 -1.77 -13.63 -27.94
N HIS A 108 -3.02 -13.28 -28.26
CA HIS A 108 -4.04 -14.21 -28.75
C HIS A 108 -4.64 -13.75 -30.09
N ALA A 109 -3.79 -13.56 -31.08
CA ALA A 109 -4.19 -13.53 -32.48
C ALA A 109 -3.02 -14.06 -33.29
N ASP A 110 -3.00 -15.39 -33.51
CA ASP A 110 -2.49 -16.07 -34.70
C ASP A 110 -2.96 -17.54 -34.66
#